data_AF-A0A7X3ZIN3-F1
#
_entry.id   AF-A0A7X3ZIN3-F1
#
_cell.length_a   1.000
_cell.length_b   1.000
_cell.length_c   1.000
_cell.angle_alpha   90.00
_cell.angle_beta   90.00
_cell.angle_gamma   90.00
#
_symmetry.space_group_name_H-M   'P 1'
#
loop_
_entity.id
_entity.type
_entity.pdbx_description
1 polymer ?
#
loop_
_entity_poly.entity_id
_entity_poly.type
_entity_poly.pdbx_seq_one_letter_code
_entity_poly.pdbx_strand_id
1 'polypeptide(L)' 'MRNKIVHYPERKQRPVKPVEPGDGGDDNDAPKRPDVNRPDTQELLKRMRRVDKDQSRRYRQRTGE' A
#
# COMPACT_ATOMS: atom_id res chain seq x y z
N MET A 1 -25.53 30.61 -36.58
CA MET A 1 -25.53 30.14 -35.17
C MET A 1 -24.13 30.36 -34.62
N ARG A 2 -23.95 31.00 -33.46
CA ARG A 2 -22.63 31.32 -32.88
C ARG A 2 -22.30 30.34 -31.77
N ASN A 3 -21.28 29.50 -31.95
CA ASN A 3 -20.82 28.56 -30.93
C ASN A 3 -20.12 29.33 -29.81
N LYS A 4 -20.64 29.23 -28.58
CA LYS A 4 -19.98 29.77 -27.39
C LYS A 4 -18.98 28.74 -26.88
N ILE A 5 -17.70 29.07 -26.93
CA ILE A 5 -16.63 28.29 -26.29
C ILE A 5 -16.73 28.57 -24.79
N VAL A 6 -17.13 27.57 -24.01
CA VAL A 6 -17.14 27.65 -22.54
C VAL A 6 -15.73 27.34 -22.05
N HIS A 7 -15.05 28.33 -21.49
CA HIS A 7 -13.76 28.11 -20.86
C HIS A 7 -13.99 27.64 -19.42
N TYR A 8 -13.69 26.37 -19.15
CA TYR A 8 -13.65 25.87 -17.78
C TYR A 8 -12.32 26.27 -17.13
N PRO A 9 -12.31 26.79 -15.90
CA PRO A 9 -11.08 27.04 -15.17
C PRO A 9 -10.39 25.70 -14.88
N GLU A 10 -9.09 25.63 -15.12
CA GLU A 10 -8.28 24.48 -14.73
C GLU A 10 -8.33 24.28 -13.21
N ARG A 11 -8.54 23.03 -12.78
CA ARG A 11 -8.52 22.68 -11.35
C ARG A 11 -7.09 22.85 -10.82
N LYS A 12 -6.82 23.91 -10.08
CA LYS A 12 -5.54 24.09 -9.38
C LYS A 12 -5.42 23.07 -8.25
N GLN A 13 -4.40 22.22 -8.30
CA GLN A 13 -4.09 21.30 -7.21
C GLN A 13 -3.53 22.09 -6.02
N ARG A 14 -4.12 21.93 -4.83
CA ARG A 14 -3.54 22.47 -3.59
C ARG A 14 -2.33 21.62 -3.23
N PRO A 15 -1.23 22.20 -2.71
CA PRO A 15 -0.12 21.42 -2.21
C PRO A 15 -0.62 20.56 -1.04
N VAL A 16 -0.73 19.26 -1.26
CA VAL A 16 -1.08 18.28 -0.24
C VAL A 16 0.24 17.78 0.33
N LYS A 17 0.41 17.85 1.65
CA LYS A 17 1.54 17.17 2.28
C LYS A 17 1.40 15.66 2.03
N PRO A 18 2.49 14.93 1.77
CA PRO A 18 2.45 13.48 1.76
C PRO A 18 1.79 12.99 3.05
N VAL A 19 0.77 12.14 2.92
CA VAL A 19 0.24 11.40 4.07
C VAL A 19 1.40 10.51 4.52
N GLU A 20 1.99 10.84 5.66
CA GLU A 20 2.93 9.93 6.31
C GLU A 20 2.21 8.60 6.54
N PRO A 21 2.86 7.45 6.34
CA PRO A 21 2.29 6.17 6.73
C PRO A 21 1.99 6.24 8.22
N GLY A 22 0.75 6.57 8.57
CA GLY A 22 0.33 6.62 9.95
C GLY A 22 0.55 5.24 10.54
N ASP A 23 1.42 5.15 11.55
CA ASP A 23 1.44 3.99 12.42
C ASP A 23 0.07 3.98 13.11
N GLY A 24 -0.84 3.17 12.56
CA GLY A 24 -2.23 2.95 13.00
C GLY A 24 -2.78 4.05 13.90
N GLY A 25 -3.12 5.20 13.31
CA GLY A 25 -3.62 6.35 14.04
C GLY A 25 -4.78 5.98 14.95
N ASP A 26 -4.74 6.57 16.14
CA ASP A 26 -5.63 6.53 17.29
C ASP A 26 -7.07 6.99 16.97
N ASP A 27 -7.71 6.40 15.96
CA ASP A 27 -9.15 6.54 15.73
C ASP A 27 -9.86 5.47 16.57
N ASN A 28 -10.11 5.81 17.84
CA ASN A 28 -10.69 4.94 18.88
C ASN A 28 -12.09 4.35 18.55
N ASP A 29 -12.64 4.62 17.37
CA ASP A 29 -13.94 4.13 16.90
C ASP A 29 -13.85 3.01 15.84
N ALA A 30 -12.65 2.69 15.33
CA ALA A 30 -12.49 1.64 14.32
C ALA A 30 -11.95 0.32 14.91
N PRO A 31 -12.42 -0.85 14.43
CA PRO A 31 -11.87 -2.13 14.84
C PRO A 31 -10.38 -2.19 14.50
N LYS A 32 -9.56 -2.40 15.54
CA LYS A 32 -8.11 -2.55 15.41
C LYS A 32 -7.79 -3.83 14.65
N ARG A 33 -6.60 -3.87 14.03
CA ARG A 33 -6.06 -5.12 13.49
C ARG A 33 -6.02 -6.16 14.62
N PRO A 34 -6.40 -7.42 14.35
CA PRO A 34 -6.34 -8.47 15.35
C PRO A 34 -4.90 -8.71 15.79
N ASP A 35 -4.70 -8.88 17.10
CA ASP A 35 -3.41 -9.22 17.69
C ASP A 35 -3.15 -10.72 17.49
N VAL A 36 -2.68 -11.06 16.29
CA VAL A 36 -2.32 -12.44 15.92
C VAL A 36 -0.84 -12.52 15.58
N ASN A 37 -0.18 -13.56 16.10
CA ASN A 37 1.21 -13.86 15.78
C ASN A 37 1.35 -14.19 14.29
N ARG A 38 2.36 -13.63 13.64
CA ARG A 38 2.68 -13.97 12.24
C ARG A 38 3.23 -15.39 12.17
N PRO A 39 2.82 -16.20 11.17
CA PRO A 39 3.39 -17.53 10.97
C PRO A 39 4.87 -17.45 10.57
N ASP A 40 5.68 -18.42 10.98
CA ASP A 40 7.07 -18.55 10.53
C ASP A 40 7.13 -18.92 9.04
N THR A 41 7.87 -18.14 8.24
CA THR A 41 7.99 -18.37 6.80
C THR A 41 9.38 -18.82 6.35
N GLN A 42 10.33 -19.08 7.26
CA GLN A 42 11.71 -19.43 6.88
C GLN A 42 11.79 -20.70 6.02
N GLU A 43 11.07 -21.76 6.38
CA GLU A 43 11.05 -23.01 5.60
C GLU A 43 10.34 -22.83 4.26
N LEU A 44 9.31 -21.98 4.19
CA LEU A 44 8.65 -21.62 2.93
C LEU A 44 9.63 -20.88 2.00
N LEU A 45 10.31 -19.86 2.49
CA LEU A 45 11.27 -19.07 1.73
C LEU A 45 12.46 -19.90 1.24
N LYS A 46 12.91 -20.86 2.05
CA LYS A 46 13.96 -21.81 1.67
C LYS A 46 13.51 -22.73 0.54
N ARG A 47 12.28 -23.23 0.57
CA ARG A 47 11.69 -24.03 -0.53
C ARG A 47 11.47 -23.19 -1.77
N MET A 48 10.95 -21.97 -1.62
CA MET A 48 10.79 -21.03 -2.73
C MET A 48 12.14 -20.76 -3.40
N ARG A 49 13.19 -20.43 -2.64
CA ARG A 49 14.53 -20.16 -3.21
C ARG A 49 15.10 -21.35 -4.00
N ARG A 50 14.76 -22.59 -3.62
CA ARG A 50 15.16 -23.80 -4.36
C ARG A 50 14.42 -23.93 -5.69
N VAL A 51 13.14 -23.56 -5.73
CA VAL A 51 12.28 -23.64 -6.93
C VAL A 51 12.51 -22.42 -7.84
N ASP A 52 12.37 -21.21 -7.29
CA ASP A 52 12.54 -19.93 -7.96
C ASP A 52 12.98 -18.85 -6.94
N LYS A 53 14.19 -18.32 -7.14
CA LYS A 53 14.77 -17.27 -6.29
C LYS A 53 13.96 -15.98 -6.34
N ASP A 54 13.37 -15.64 -7.48
CA ASP A 54 12.61 -14.40 -7.65
C ASP A 54 11.26 -14.46 -6.93
N GLN A 55 10.63 -15.65 -6.83
CA GLN A 55 9.44 -15.80 -5.97
C GLN A 55 9.76 -15.51 -4.51
N SER A 56 10.88 -16.03 -3.99
CA SER A 56 11.27 -15.76 -2.61
C SER A 56 11.50 -14.27 -2.36
N ARG A 57 12.03 -13.54 -3.36
CA ARG A 57 12.27 -12.10 -3.28
C ARG A 57 10.97 -11.28 -3.33
N ARG A 58 10.06 -11.63 -4.25
CA ARG A 58 8.75 -10.98 -4.37
C ARG A 58 7.88 -11.22 -3.14
N TYR A 59 7.97 -12.41 -2.53
CA TYR A 59 7.26 -12.71 -1.29
C TYR A 59 7.69 -11.77 -0.17
N ARG A 60 9.00 -11.69 0.12
CA ARG A 60 9.57 -10.77 1.11
C ARG A 60 9.11 -9.32 0.92
N GLN A 61 9.17 -8.82 -0.32
CA GLN A 61 8.72 -7.46 -0.65
C GLN A 61 7.21 -7.25 -0.41
N ARG A 62 6.38 -8.26 -0.67
CA ARG A 62 4.92 -8.17 -0.52
C ARG A 62 4.47 -8.32 0.93
N THR A 63 5.11 -9.22 1.68
CA THR A 63 4.67 -9.61 3.02
C THR A 63 5.44 -8.90 4.13
N GLY A 64 6.57 -8.26 3.82
CA GLY A 64 7.45 -7.64 4.80
C GLY A 64 8.28 -8.65 5.61
N GLU A 65 8.51 -9.84 5.04
CA GLU A 65 9.37 -10.90 5.63
C GLU A 65 10.84 -10.78 5.20
#